data_AF-A0A1N7FGX7-F1
#
_entry.id   AF-A0A1N7FGX7-F1
#
_cell.length_a   1.000
_cell.length_b   1.000
_cell.length_c   1.000
_cell.angle_alpha   90.00
_cell.angle_beta   90.00
_cell.angle_gamma   90.00
#
_symmetry.space_group_name_H-M   'P 1'
#
loop_
_entity.id
_entity.type
_entity.pdbx_description
1 polymer ?
#
loop_
_entity_poly.entity_id
_entity_poly.type
_entity_poly.pdbx_seq_one_letter_code
_entity_poly.pdbx_strand_id
1 'polypeptide(L)'
;MAEIIEMHPESALVEELAAVLRNVVTRLPRFRITGVSIPFAWAAAHMDDDTHLARRVLLSAGFTPDDADNWRWRRGGRSIFEIIDSDALGDTLVDIIDVHRPIQLEA
;
A
#
# COMPACT_ATOMS: atom_id res chain seq x y z
N MET A 1 18.05 9.56 29.79
CA MET A 1 16.68 9.82 29.31
C MET A 1 16.47 8.95 28.09
N ALA A 2 15.69 7.89 28.23
CA ALA A 2 15.27 7.09 27.07
C ALA A 2 14.14 7.86 26.40
N GLU A 3 14.36 8.26 25.14
CA GLU A 3 13.34 8.82 24.27
C GLU A 3 12.36 7.69 23.99
N ILE A 4 11.19 7.72 24.64
CA ILE A 4 10.09 6.84 24.26
C ILE A 4 9.69 7.34 22.88
N ILE A 5 10.12 6.61 21.86
CA ILE A 5 9.63 6.80 20.49
C ILE A 5 8.14 6.53 20.58
N GLU A 6 7.33 7.58 20.66
CA GLU A 6 5.90 7.50 20.37
C GLU A 6 5.77 7.01 18.94
N MET A 7 5.71 5.69 18.77
CA MET A 7 5.19 5.10 17.56
C MET A 7 3.75 5.55 17.46
N HIS A 8 3.52 6.64 16.73
CA HIS A 8 2.17 7.00 16.32
C HIS A 8 1.55 5.76 15.66
N PRO A 9 0.40 5.25 16.14
CA PRO A 9 -0.17 3.99 15.67
C PRO A 9 -0.34 3.96 14.14
N GLU A 10 -0.56 5.13 13.55
CA GLU A 10 -0.65 5.30 12.12
C GLU A 10 0.67 5.07 11.35
N SER A 11 1.83 5.31 11.98
CA SER A 11 3.13 5.00 11.38
C SER A 11 3.35 3.49 11.26
N ALA A 12 2.87 2.70 12.23
CA ALA A 12 2.96 1.25 12.17
C ALA A 12 2.07 0.69 11.05
N LEU A 13 0.82 1.17 10.96
CA LEU A 13 -0.11 0.83 9.88
C LEU A 13 0.50 1.12 8.50
N VAL A 14 1.02 2.34 8.30
CA VAL A 14 1.62 2.74 7.01
C VAL A 14 2.78 1.82 6.64
N GLU A 15 3.63 1.48 7.60
CA GLU A 15 4.81 0.65 7.34
C GLU A 15 4.44 -0.80 7.01
N GLU A 16 3.43 -1.35 7.68
CA GLU A 16 2.94 -2.71 7.43
C GLU A 16 2.30 -2.83 6.04
N LEU A 17 1.38 -1.92 5.69
CA LEU A 17 0.79 -1.85 4.36
C LEU A 17 1.86 -1.65 3.28
N ALA A 18 2.84 -0.75 3.53
CA ALA A 18 3.93 -0.52 2.60
C ALA A 18 4.85 -1.74 2.45
N ALA A 19 5.07 -2.51 3.52
CA ALA A 19 5.82 -3.76 3.47
C ALA A 19 5.12 -4.81 2.60
N VAL A 20 3.79 -4.94 2.68
CA VAL A 20 3.01 -5.81 1.80
C VAL A 20 3.21 -5.43 0.34
N LEU A 21 3.01 -4.16 -0.02
CA LEU A 21 3.19 -3.69 -1.39
C LEU A 21 4.62 -3.87 -1.89
N ARG A 22 5.63 -3.55 -1.06
CA ARG A 22 7.05 -3.78 -1.40
C ARG A 22 7.33 -5.25 -1.63
N ASN A 23 6.77 -6.14 -0.82
CA ASN A 23 6.93 -7.58 -1.00
C ASN A 23 6.33 -8.04 -2.33
N VAL A 24 5.14 -7.56 -2.70
CA VAL A 24 4.51 -7.90 -3.99
C VAL A 24 5.42 -7.50 -5.16
N VAL A 25 5.88 -6.24 -5.21
CA VAL A 25 6.66 -5.73 -6.35
C VAL A 25 8.11 -6.21 -6.37
N THR A 26 8.65 -6.64 -5.23
CA THR A 26 10.02 -7.17 -5.15
C THR A 26 10.09 -8.69 -5.21
N ARG A 27 9.01 -9.46 -4.99
CA ARG A 27 9.09 -10.92 -4.92
C ARG A 27 9.58 -11.58 -6.22
N LEU A 28 9.22 -11.03 -7.38
CA LEU A 28 9.53 -11.65 -8.68
C LEU A 28 10.63 -10.89 -9.45
N PRO A 29 11.82 -11.49 -9.66
CA PRO A 29 12.96 -10.82 -10.29
C PRO A 29 12.67 -10.20 -11.66
N ARG A 30 11.83 -10.84 -12.48
CA ARG A 30 11.44 -10.34 -13.81
C ARG A 30 10.72 -8.98 -13.75
N PHE A 31 9.92 -8.74 -12.72
CA PHE A 31 9.15 -7.51 -12.57
C PHE A 31 9.94 -6.39 -11.89
N ARG A 32 11.05 -6.73 -11.22
CA ARG A 32 11.99 -5.73 -10.68
C ARG A 32 12.57 -4.83 -11.77
N ILE A 33 12.77 -5.36 -12.98
CA ILE A 33 13.39 -4.61 -14.09
C ILE A 33 12.35 -3.74 -14.81
N THR A 34 11.17 -4.27 -15.07
CA THR A 34 10.09 -3.57 -15.79
C THR A 34 9.38 -2.53 -14.93
N GLY A 35 9.42 -2.67 -13.60
CA GLY A 35 8.61 -1.87 -12.70
C GLY A 35 7.13 -2.25 -12.74
N VAL A 36 6.36 -1.66 -11.82
CA VAL A 36 4.96 -2.01 -11.58
C VAL A 36 4.14 -0.73 -11.41
N SER A 37 2.93 -0.68 -11.91
CA SER A 37 1.96 0.39 -11.70
C SER A 37 0.74 -0.10 -10.94
N ILE A 38 0.10 0.81 -10.20
CA ILE A 38 -1.14 0.57 -9.48
C ILE A 38 -2.04 1.81 -9.61
N PRO A 39 -3.35 1.66 -9.92
CA PRO A 39 -4.25 2.79 -9.96
C PRO A 39 -4.41 3.43 -8.57
N PHE A 40 -4.32 4.76 -8.48
CA PHE A 40 -4.46 5.45 -7.19
C PHE A 40 -5.84 5.23 -6.58
N ALA A 41 -6.90 5.33 -7.40
CA ALA A 41 -8.28 5.13 -6.98
C ALA A 41 -8.50 3.72 -6.38
N TRP A 42 -7.90 2.69 -6.96
CA TRP A 42 -7.98 1.33 -6.42
C TRP A 42 -7.30 1.25 -5.04
N ALA A 43 -6.12 1.86 -4.89
CA ALA A 43 -5.40 1.85 -3.62
C ALA A 43 -6.17 2.60 -2.53
N ALA A 44 -6.79 3.74 -2.86
CA ALA A 44 -7.63 4.48 -1.92
C ALA A 44 -8.87 3.68 -1.49
N ALA A 45 -9.56 3.03 -2.43
CA ALA A 45 -10.75 2.24 -2.12
C ALA A 45 -10.49 1.08 -1.14
N HIS A 46 -9.30 0.48 -1.19
CA HIS A 46 -8.88 -0.58 -0.26
C HIS A 46 -8.13 -0.05 0.96
N MET A 47 -8.16 1.27 1.16
CA MET A 47 -7.62 1.95 2.32
C MET A 47 -8.66 2.86 2.96
N ASP A 48 -9.89 2.34 3.18
CA ASP A 48 -11.04 3.06 3.74
C ASP A 48 -11.41 4.36 3.00
N ASP A 49 -11.22 4.40 1.69
CA ASP A 49 -11.34 5.63 0.88
C ASP A 49 -10.43 6.79 1.37
N ASP A 50 -9.45 6.50 2.23
CA ASP A 50 -8.52 7.46 2.82
C ASP A 50 -7.37 7.75 1.83
N THR A 51 -7.58 8.77 1.01
CA THR A 51 -6.58 9.22 0.03
C THR A 51 -5.27 9.69 0.67
N HIS A 52 -5.26 10.12 1.94
CA HIS A 52 -4.03 10.52 2.63
C HIS A 52 -3.23 9.31 3.07
N LEU A 53 -3.89 8.30 3.63
CA LEU A 53 -3.28 7.01 3.94
C LEU A 53 -2.70 6.35 2.67
N ALA A 54 -3.48 6.29 1.60
CA ALA A 54 -3.05 5.73 0.32
C ALA A 54 -1.77 6.37 -0.21
N ARG A 55 -1.67 7.71 -0.19
CA ARG A 55 -0.45 8.42 -0.59
C ARG A 55 0.74 8.07 0.30
N ARG A 56 0.55 8.04 1.62
CA ARG A 56 1.64 7.73 2.57
C ARG A 56 2.16 6.31 2.39
N VAL A 57 1.25 5.35 2.24
CA VAL A 57 1.58 3.93 2.01
C VAL A 57 2.31 3.76 0.68
N LEU A 58 1.81 4.33 -0.41
CA LEU A 58 2.44 4.22 -1.73
C LEU A 58 3.84 4.87 -1.75
N LEU A 59 3.99 6.05 -1.14
CA LEU A 59 5.30 6.69 -0.99
C LEU A 59 6.26 5.85 -0.15
N SER A 60 5.81 5.32 0.99
CA SER A 60 6.64 4.43 1.84
C SER A 60 7.01 3.13 1.13
N ALA A 61 6.12 2.63 0.27
CA ALA A 61 6.38 1.47 -0.58
C ALA A 61 7.34 1.77 -1.76
N GLY A 62 7.72 3.04 -1.95
CA GLY A 62 8.63 3.48 -3.00
C GLY A 62 7.97 3.69 -4.36
N PHE A 63 6.65 3.84 -4.41
CA PHE A 63 5.94 4.27 -5.60
C PHE A 63 5.99 5.80 -5.73
N THR A 64 5.87 6.28 -6.96
CA THR A 64 5.75 7.70 -7.30
C THR A 64 4.52 7.92 -8.17
N PRO A 65 3.78 9.03 -8.01
CA PRO A 65 2.64 9.32 -8.86
C PRO A 65 3.05 9.51 -10.32
N ASP A 66 2.13 9.26 -11.23
CA ASP A 66 2.26 9.62 -12.63
C ASP A 66 1.12 10.50 -13.14
N ASP A 67 1.24 10.95 -14.41
CA ASP A 67 0.29 11.86 -15.04
C ASP A 67 -1.06 11.19 -15.39
N ALA A 68 -1.20 9.87 -15.20
CA ALA A 68 -2.36 9.08 -15.59
C ALA A 68 -3.15 8.54 -14.39
N ASP A 69 -3.02 9.19 -13.23
CA ASP A 69 -3.64 8.78 -11.96
C ASP A 69 -3.23 7.37 -11.48
N ASN A 70 -2.06 6.93 -11.94
CA ASN A 70 -1.42 5.72 -11.43
C ASN A 70 -0.22 6.08 -10.56
N TRP A 71 0.17 5.13 -9.74
CA TRP A 71 1.41 5.16 -8.99
C TRP A 71 2.33 4.10 -9.55
N ARG A 72 3.58 4.48 -9.80
CA ARG A 72 4.58 3.62 -10.44
C ARG A 72 5.72 3.34 -9.48
N TRP A 73 6.08 2.08 -9.37
CA TRP A 73 7.31 1.62 -8.78
C TRP A 73 8.33 1.35 -9.90
N ARG A 74 9.49 2.02 -9.82
CA ARG A 74 10.51 2.07 -10.89
C ARG A 74 9.91 2.56 -12.22
N ARG A 75 10.03 1.78 -13.30
CA ARG A 75 9.58 2.18 -14.64
C ARG A 75 8.05 2.05 -14.84
N GLY A 76 7.34 1.36 -13.94
CA GLY A 76 5.89 1.18 -14.02
C GLY A 76 5.38 0.52 -15.31
N GLY A 77 6.12 -0.44 -15.87
CA GLY A 77 5.80 -1.04 -17.18
C GLY A 77 4.72 -2.12 -17.18
N ARG A 78 4.17 -2.50 -16.02
CA ARG A 78 3.17 -3.57 -15.85
C ARG A 78 2.21 -3.24 -14.73
N SER A 79 0.95 -3.63 -14.85
CA SER A 79 0.00 -3.51 -13.74
C SER A 79 0.33 -4.48 -12.62
N ILE A 80 0.14 -4.07 -11.36
CA ILE A 80 0.27 -4.95 -10.20
C ILE A 80 -0.71 -6.14 -10.27
N PHE A 81 -1.85 -5.97 -10.95
CA PHE A 81 -2.86 -7.02 -11.14
C PHE A 81 -2.42 -8.11 -12.14
N GLU A 82 -1.33 -7.88 -12.89
CA GLU A 82 -0.70 -8.95 -13.69
C GLU A 82 0.23 -9.84 -12.83
N ILE A 83 0.46 -9.47 -11.57
CA ILE A 83 1.43 -10.09 -10.65
C ILE A 83 0.72 -10.84 -9.53
N ILE A 84 -0.33 -10.23 -9.00
CA ILE A 84 -1.14 -10.75 -7.89
C ILE A 84 -2.61 -10.47 -8.20
N ASP A 85 -3.47 -11.35 -7.71
CA ASP A 85 -4.90 -11.17 -7.77
C ASP A 85 -5.31 -9.87 -7.05
N SER A 86 -6.16 -9.05 -7.70
CA SER A 86 -6.54 -7.74 -7.17
C SER A 86 -7.34 -7.88 -5.89
N ASP A 87 -8.23 -8.85 -5.83
CA ASP A 87 -9.18 -8.99 -4.73
C ASP A 87 -8.45 -9.51 -3.51
N ALA A 88 -7.61 -10.54 -3.68
CA ALA A 88 -6.78 -11.07 -2.59
C ALA A 88 -5.80 -10.01 -2.02
N LEU A 89 -5.22 -9.15 -2.88
CA LEU A 89 -4.38 -8.05 -2.40
C LEU A 89 -5.21 -7.01 -1.66
N GLY A 90 -6.37 -6.64 -2.20
CA GLY A 90 -7.30 -5.70 -1.61
C GLY A 90 -7.75 -6.14 -0.22
N ASP A 91 -8.25 -7.37 -0.11
CA ASP A 91 -8.69 -7.98 1.15
C ASP A 91 -7.57 -7.98 2.20
N THR A 92 -6.34 -8.30 1.79
CA THR A 92 -5.18 -8.25 2.69
C THR A 92 -4.91 -6.84 3.24
N LEU A 93 -5.07 -5.80 2.42
CA LEU A 93 -4.87 -4.41 2.86
C LEU A 93 -5.97 -3.98 3.84
N VAL A 94 -7.22 -4.36 3.56
CA VAL A 94 -8.38 -4.11 4.43
C VAL A 94 -8.21 -4.83 5.77
N ASP A 95 -7.84 -6.11 5.77
CA ASP A 95 -7.62 -6.89 6.99
C ASP A 95 -6.57 -6.24 7.91
N ILE A 96 -5.48 -5.72 7.35
CA ILE A 96 -4.46 -5.00 8.12
C ILE A 96 -5.05 -3.72 8.71
N ILE A 97 -5.82 -2.96 7.92
CA ILE A 97 -6.46 -1.73 8.40
C ILE A 97 -7.41 -2.03 9.54
N ASP A 98 -8.26 -3.05 9.43
CA ASP A 98 -9.21 -3.44 10.48
C ASP A 98 -8.51 -3.81 11.79
N VAL A 99 -7.31 -4.40 11.73
CA VAL A 99 -6.50 -4.69 12.91
C VAL A 99 -5.97 -3.41 13.59
N HIS A 100 -5.58 -2.41 12.81
CA HIS A 100 -5.02 -1.14 13.33
C HIS A 100 -6.09 -0.09 13.65
N ARG A 101 -7.24 -0.13 12.97
CA ARG A 101 -8.39 0.78 13.07
C ARG A 101 -9.67 -0.04 13.31
N PRO A 102 -9.77 -0.78 14.43
CA PRO A 102 -10.95 -1.60 14.68
C PRO A 102 -12.19 -0.71 14.74
N ILE A 103 -13.16 -0.99 13.87
CA ILE A 103 -14.45 -0.31 13.89
C ILE A 103 -15.15 -0.71 15.20
N GLN A 104 -15.38 0.26 16.08
CA GLN A 104 -16.25 0.06 17.22
C GLN A 104 -17.68 -0.08 16.70
N LEU A 105 -18.10 -1.32 16.45
CA LEU A 105 -19.50 -1.65 16.29
C LEU A 105 -20.19 -1.36 17.64
N GLU A 106 -20.91 -0.25 17.72
CA GLU A 106 -21.82 0.00 18.84
C GLU A 106 -22.81 -1.18 18.90
N ALA A 107 -22.82 -1.85 20.05
CA ALA A 107 -23.65 -3.02 20.34
C ALA A 107 -25.10 -2.65 20.68
#